data_AF-A0A969KHK2-F1
#
_entry.id   AF-A0A969KHK2-F1
#
_cell.length_a   1.000
_cell.length_b   1.000
_cell.length_c   1.000
_cell.angle_alpha   90.00
_cell.angle_beta   90.00
_cell.angle_gamma   90.00
#
_symmetry.space_group_name_H-M   'P 1'
#
loop_
_entity.id
_entity.type
_entity.pdbx_description
1 polymer ?
#
loop_
_entity_poly.entity_id
_entity_poly.type
_entity_poly.pdbx_seq_one_letter_code
_entity_poly.pdbx_strand_id
1 'polypeptide(L)'
;MRRPYLTLDDEIVYHHPVPQWQKVEKYSRFLGFILKRWNNAKQNVGVKDVAEKRIAEEGQTYDDFQYSIQVTELTLQKIVKRIGKTQLIVFNADAYNPQAAEFKAMCEDNNIFYTSSATDALQMMEQNSLTIRAGDGYHWNELGHEAVAKALMGDLKLFLKE
;
A
#
# COMPACT_ATOMS: atom_id res chain seq x y z
N MET A 1 -19.37 5.12 0.09
CA MET A 1 -18.75 6.23 -0.66
C MET A 1 -18.09 5.64 -1.89
N ARG A 2 -18.15 6.31 -3.05
CA ARG A 2 -17.35 5.95 -4.24
C ARG A 2 -15.94 6.50 -4.04
N ARG A 3 -14.91 5.81 -4.52
CA ARG A 3 -13.51 6.29 -4.52
C ARG A 3 -13.10 6.68 -5.93
N PRO A 4 -12.33 7.77 -6.11
CA PRO A 4 -11.75 8.13 -7.39
C PRO A 4 -10.59 7.19 -7.74
N TYR A 5 -10.47 6.84 -9.02
CA TYR A 5 -9.37 6.07 -9.59
C TYR A 5 -8.90 6.77 -10.87
N LEU A 6 -7.59 6.91 -11.03
CA LEU A 6 -6.99 7.46 -12.24
C LEU A 6 -6.87 6.35 -13.30
N THR A 7 -7.17 6.69 -14.54
CA THR A 7 -6.95 5.83 -15.71
C THR A 7 -5.75 6.28 -16.52
N LEU A 8 -5.26 5.44 -17.43
CA LEU A 8 -4.14 5.77 -18.32
C LEU A 8 -4.48 6.90 -19.31
N ASP A 9 -5.76 7.09 -19.61
CA ASP A 9 -6.27 8.17 -20.47
C ASP A 9 -6.38 9.52 -19.73
N ASP A 10 -5.82 9.62 -18.52
CA ASP A 10 -5.90 10.79 -17.65
C ASP A 10 -7.34 11.14 -17.19
N GLU A 11 -8.22 10.15 -17.12
CA GLU A 11 -9.59 10.30 -16.63
C GLU A 11 -9.74 9.81 -15.19
N ILE A 12 -10.62 10.46 -14.41
CA ILE A 12 -10.99 10.04 -13.06
C ILE A 12 -12.32 9.28 -13.12
N VAL A 13 -12.28 7.99 -12.79
CA VAL A 13 -13.47 7.13 -12.67
C VAL A 13 -13.80 6.83 -11.21
N TYR A 14 -15.08 6.64 -10.89
CA TYR A 14 -15.55 6.47 -9.51
C TYR A 14 -16.13 5.08 -9.28
N HIS A 15 -15.45 4.26 -8.46
CA HIS A 15 -15.90 2.91 -8.14
C HIS A 15 -16.22 2.71 -6.66
N HIS A 16 -17.02 1.68 -6.37
CA HIS A 16 -17.20 1.20 -5.01
C HIS A 16 -16.12 0.15 -4.69
N PRO A 17 -15.24 0.39 -3.70
CA PRO A 17 -14.13 -0.51 -3.41
C PRO A 17 -14.58 -1.82 -2.75
N VAL A 18 -15.79 -1.82 -2.17
CA VAL A 18 -16.36 -2.98 -1.49
C VAL A 18 -17.68 -3.37 -2.15
N PRO A 19 -17.90 -4.68 -2.41
CA PRO A 19 -19.18 -5.18 -2.90
C PRO A 19 -20.34 -4.78 -1.99
N GLN A 20 -21.53 -4.60 -2.56
CA GLN A 20 -22.70 -4.16 -1.78
C GLN A 20 -23.08 -5.14 -0.67
N TRP A 21 -22.85 -6.45 -0.86
CA TRP A 21 -23.11 -7.46 0.15
C TRP A 21 -22.26 -7.29 1.40
N GLN A 22 -21.07 -6.68 1.34
CA GLN A 22 -20.28 -6.41 2.56
C GLN A 22 -20.90 -5.33 3.46
N LYS A 23 -21.98 -4.68 3.02
CA LYS A 23 -22.73 -3.71 3.82
C LYS A 23 -23.71 -4.36 4.81
N VAL A 24 -23.83 -5.70 4.90
CA VAL A 24 -24.76 -6.35 5.85
C VAL A 24 -24.45 -5.96 7.31
N GLU A 25 -23.18 -5.68 7.62
CA GLU A 25 -22.76 -5.19 8.94
C GLU A 25 -23.51 -3.93 9.40
N LYS A 26 -23.96 -3.09 8.45
CA LYS A 26 -24.77 -1.90 8.76
C LYS A 26 -26.15 -2.23 9.28
N TYR A 27 -26.66 -3.42 8.96
CA TYR A 27 -28.00 -3.87 9.30
C TYR A 27 -27.99 -4.92 10.42
N SER A 28 -26.89 -5.66 10.60
CA SER A 28 -26.73 -6.63 11.70
C SER A 28 -25.26 -6.88 12.04
N ARG A 29 -24.88 -6.58 13.29
CA ARG A 29 -23.53 -6.86 13.82
C ARG A 29 -23.26 -8.36 13.94
N PHE A 30 -24.30 -9.15 14.23
CA PHE A 30 -24.18 -10.61 14.35
C PHE A 30 -23.93 -11.28 13.00
N LEU A 31 -24.73 -10.95 11.97
CA LEU A 31 -24.51 -11.46 10.61
C LEU A 31 -23.17 -11.01 10.05
N GLY A 32 -22.78 -9.76 10.33
CA GLY A 32 -21.45 -9.24 10.04
C GLY A 32 -20.33 -10.10 10.62
N PHE A 33 -20.41 -10.39 11.92
CA PHE A 33 -19.43 -11.25 12.60
C PHE A 33 -19.34 -12.64 11.98
N ILE A 34 -20.47 -13.29 11.69
CA ILE A 34 -20.51 -14.62 11.06
C ILE A 34 -19.90 -14.58 9.66
N LEU A 35 -20.28 -13.60 8.82
CA LEU A 35 -19.73 -13.44 7.48
C LEU A 35 -18.24 -13.14 7.51
N LYS A 36 -17.77 -12.32 8.45
CA LYS A 36 -16.34 -12.03 8.63
C LYS A 36 -15.57 -13.28 9.04
N ARG A 37 -16.07 -14.05 10.02
CA ARG A 37 -15.48 -15.34 10.42
C ARG A 37 -15.45 -16.34 9.27
N TRP A 38 -16.51 -16.40 8.47
CA TRP A 38 -16.56 -17.28 7.30
C TRP A 38 -15.58 -16.83 6.21
N ASN A 39 -15.52 -15.54 5.87
CA ASN A 39 -14.57 -15.02 4.90
C ASN A 39 -13.13 -15.26 5.35
N ASN A 40 -12.80 -15.00 6.62
CA ASN A 40 -11.48 -15.30 7.18
C ASN A 40 -11.18 -16.81 7.12
N ALA A 41 -12.14 -17.68 7.44
CA ALA A 41 -11.96 -19.12 7.33
C ALA A 41 -11.78 -19.58 5.86
N LYS A 42 -12.51 -18.97 4.91
CA LYS A 42 -12.33 -19.24 3.47
C LYS A 42 -10.96 -18.77 2.96
N GLN A 43 -10.50 -17.60 3.41
CA GLN A 43 -9.16 -17.10 3.09
C GLN A 43 -8.06 -18.02 3.67
N ASN A 44 -8.29 -18.61 4.85
CA ASN A 44 -7.33 -19.53 5.48
C ASN A 44 -7.33 -20.95 4.88
N VAL A 45 -8.38 -21.36 4.15
CA VAL A 45 -8.58 -22.76 3.69
C VAL A 45 -8.40 -22.91 2.17
N GLY A 46 -8.30 -21.82 1.40
CA GLY A 46 -8.13 -21.89 -0.06
C GLY A 46 -7.01 -20.99 -0.56
N VAL A 47 -5.91 -21.61 -1.03
CA VAL A 47 -5.00 -21.01 -2.01
C VAL A 47 -5.83 -20.67 -3.26
N LYS A 48 -6.34 -19.44 -3.36
CA LYS A 48 -7.07 -18.96 -4.53
C LYS A 48 -6.62 -17.54 -4.85
N ASP A 49 -5.80 -17.44 -5.90
CA ASP A 49 -5.85 -16.37 -6.90
C ASP A 49 -5.96 -14.94 -6.35
N VAL A 50 -5.23 -14.65 -5.27
CA VAL A 50 -5.12 -13.30 -4.74
C VAL A 50 -4.14 -12.55 -5.63
N ALA A 51 -4.41 -11.28 -5.92
CA ALA A 51 -3.57 -10.47 -6.81
C ALA A 51 -2.10 -10.55 -6.41
N GLU A 52 -1.79 -10.58 -5.12
CA GLU A 52 -0.45 -10.72 -4.56
C GLU A 52 0.25 -12.01 -5.01
N LYS A 53 -0.48 -13.13 -5.10
CA LYS A 53 0.08 -14.39 -5.60
C LYS A 53 0.41 -14.29 -7.09
N ARG A 54 -0.52 -13.77 -7.89
CA ARG A 54 -0.30 -13.57 -9.32
C ARG A 54 0.85 -12.60 -9.58
N ILE A 55 0.93 -11.51 -8.82
CA ILE A 55 2.05 -10.56 -8.87
C ILE A 55 3.38 -11.26 -8.50
N ALA A 56 3.38 -12.14 -7.50
CA ALA A 56 4.59 -12.86 -7.11
C ALA A 56 5.05 -13.89 -8.16
N GLU A 57 4.11 -14.54 -8.85
CA GLU A 57 4.39 -15.61 -9.83
C GLU A 57 4.65 -15.07 -11.25
N GLU A 58 3.81 -14.14 -11.71
CA GLU A 58 3.82 -13.59 -13.07
C GLU A 58 4.57 -12.25 -13.14
N GLY A 59 4.67 -11.52 -12.03
CA GLY A 59 5.32 -10.21 -12.00
C GLY A 59 4.77 -9.28 -13.08
N GLN A 60 5.68 -8.67 -13.85
CA GLN A 60 5.35 -7.78 -14.95
C GLN A 60 4.61 -8.44 -16.13
N THR A 61 4.45 -9.77 -16.18
CA THR A 61 3.61 -10.39 -17.22
C THR A 61 2.14 -10.44 -16.83
N TYR A 62 1.79 -10.07 -15.58
CA TYR A 62 0.41 -9.93 -15.16
C TYR A 62 -0.14 -8.55 -15.53
N ASP A 63 -1.09 -8.52 -16.48
CA ASP A 63 -1.66 -7.28 -17.04
C ASP A 63 -2.15 -6.28 -15.98
N ASP A 64 -2.84 -6.74 -14.93
CA ASP A 64 -3.36 -5.83 -13.89
C ASP A 64 -2.22 -5.20 -13.09
N PHE A 65 -1.12 -5.93 -12.88
CA PHE A 65 0.05 -5.39 -12.20
C PHE A 65 0.79 -4.38 -13.08
N GLN A 66 0.97 -4.68 -14.36
CA GLN A 66 1.52 -3.72 -15.33
C GLN A 66 0.70 -2.45 -15.41
N TYR A 67 -0.63 -2.58 -15.49
CA TYR A 67 -1.53 -1.45 -15.47
C TYR A 67 -1.36 -0.64 -14.17
N SER A 68 -1.23 -1.30 -13.02
CA SER A 68 -1.01 -0.62 -11.74
C SER A 68 0.31 0.14 -11.67
N ILE A 69 1.38 -0.40 -12.27
CA ILE A 69 2.68 0.28 -12.40
C ILE A 69 2.50 1.55 -13.23
N GLN A 70 1.92 1.43 -14.43
CA GLN A 70 1.70 2.57 -15.34
C GLN A 70 0.84 3.68 -14.73
N VAL A 71 -0.23 3.31 -14.02
CA VAL A 71 -1.09 4.29 -13.33
C VAL A 71 -0.37 4.95 -12.15
N THR A 72 0.45 4.20 -11.41
CA THR A 72 1.24 4.75 -10.30
C THR A 72 2.28 5.73 -10.81
N GLU A 73 2.99 5.37 -11.88
CA GLU A 73 3.95 6.22 -12.59
C GLU A 73 3.30 7.53 -13.05
N LEU A 74 2.15 7.45 -13.73
CA LEU A 74 1.38 8.63 -14.13
C LEU A 74 0.98 9.49 -12.92
N THR A 75 0.65 8.87 -11.79
CA THR A 75 0.30 9.57 -10.55
C THR A 75 1.51 10.31 -9.97
N LEU A 76 2.68 9.67 -9.94
CA LEU A 76 3.94 10.30 -9.47
C LEU A 76 4.31 11.50 -10.35
N GLN A 77 4.26 11.36 -11.67
CA GLN A 77 4.50 12.46 -12.61
C GLN A 77 3.56 13.65 -12.36
N LYS A 78 2.28 13.36 -12.10
CA LYS A 78 1.29 14.40 -11.76
C LYS A 78 1.59 15.09 -10.43
N ILE A 79 2.01 14.34 -9.42
CA ILE A 79 2.43 14.90 -8.13
C ILE A 79 3.61 15.84 -8.35
N VAL A 80 4.68 15.38 -9.02
CA VAL A 80 5.89 16.17 -9.31
C VAL A 80 5.53 17.47 -10.06
N LYS A 81 4.70 17.38 -11.10
CA LYS A 81 4.22 18.55 -11.83
C LYS A 81 3.44 19.53 -10.95
N ARG A 82 2.68 19.03 -9.97
CA ARG A 82 1.79 19.84 -9.13
C ARG A 82 2.50 20.52 -7.97
N ILE A 83 3.51 19.87 -7.38
CA ILE A 83 4.24 20.37 -6.20
C ILE A 83 5.25 21.47 -6.55
N GLY A 84 5.68 21.56 -7.82
CA GLY A 84 6.60 22.59 -8.27
C GLY A 84 7.96 22.49 -7.57
N LYS A 85 8.29 23.49 -6.73
CA LYS A 85 9.58 23.55 -5.99
C LYS A 85 9.53 22.89 -4.61
N THR A 86 8.35 22.44 -4.16
CA THR A 86 8.24 21.74 -2.88
C THR A 86 8.98 20.41 -2.98
N GLN A 87 9.84 20.14 -2.01
CA GLN A 87 10.57 18.88 -1.95
C GLN A 87 9.61 17.72 -1.64
N LEU A 88 9.84 16.55 -2.27
CA LEU A 88 9.03 15.35 -2.12
C LEU A 88 9.89 14.20 -1.60
N ILE A 89 9.44 13.62 -0.49
CA ILE A 89 9.96 12.37 0.06
C ILE A 89 8.87 11.31 -0.04
N VAL A 90 9.24 10.12 -0.50
CA VAL A 90 8.32 9.00 -0.71
C VAL A 90 8.88 7.75 -0.02
N PHE A 91 7.99 6.95 0.55
CA PHE A 91 8.32 5.70 1.22
C PHE A 91 7.21 4.67 0.99
N ASN A 92 7.56 3.40 1.10
CA ASN A 92 6.59 2.30 1.06
C ASN A 92 6.02 1.98 2.44
N ALA A 93 4.77 1.50 2.47
CA ALA A 93 4.17 0.97 3.70
C ALA A 93 4.61 -0.47 4.00
N ASP A 94 5.20 -1.16 3.03
CA ASP A 94 5.71 -2.53 3.18
C ASP A 94 6.86 -2.81 2.19
N ALA A 95 7.64 -3.87 2.44
CA ALA A 95 8.81 -4.25 1.65
C ALA A 95 8.56 -5.42 0.69
N TYR A 96 7.30 -5.76 0.41
CA TYR A 96 6.96 -6.89 -0.46
C TYR A 96 7.41 -6.67 -1.90
N ASN A 97 8.18 -7.63 -2.42
CA ASN A 97 8.60 -7.69 -3.81
C ASN A 97 7.62 -8.55 -4.63
N PRO A 98 7.43 -8.24 -5.92
CA PRO A 98 8.13 -7.22 -6.72
C PRO A 98 7.65 -5.77 -6.55
N GLN A 99 6.53 -5.51 -5.86
CA GLN A 99 5.91 -4.18 -5.80
C GLN A 99 6.84 -3.09 -5.26
N ALA A 100 7.58 -3.38 -4.18
CA ALA A 100 8.50 -2.43 -3.57
C ALA A 100 9.66 -2.04 -4.51
N ALA A 101 10.19 -3.01 -5.27
CA ALA A 101 11.24 -2.76 -6.25
C ALA A 101 10.76 -1.90 -7.43
N GLU A 102 9.59 -2.21 -8.00
CA GLU A 102 8.99 -1.41 -9.07
C GLU A 102 8.72 0.03 -8.60
N PHE A 103 8.18 0.19 -7.40
CA PHE A 103 7.91 1.53 -6.85
C PHE A 103 9.16 2.36 -6.62
N LYS A 104 10.24 1.72 -6.16
CA LYS A 104 11.54 2.38 -6.03
C LYS A 104 12.07 2.80 -7.40
N ALA A 105 12.01 1.93 -8.40
CA ALA A 105 12.44 2.25 -9.76
C ALA A 105 11.66 3.44 -10.36
N MET A 106 10.33 3.45 -10.22
CA MET A 106 9.49 4.59 -10.62
C MET A 106 9.92 5.91 -9.93
N CYS A 107 10.26 5.86 -8.64
CA CYS A 107 10.75 7.04 -7.93
C CYS A 107 12.09 7.52 -8.48
N GLU A 108 13.03 6.61 -8.76
CA GLU A 108 14.33 6.93 -9.36
C GLU A 108 14.19 7.56 -10.75
N ASP A 109 13.34 6.99 -11.61
CA ASP A 109 13.07 7.49 -12.97
C ASP A 109 12.47 8.90 -12.96
N ASN A 110 11.67 9.23 -11.93
CA ASN A 110 11.07 10.55 -11.74
C ASN A 110 11.93 11.54 -10.94
N ASN A 111 13.16 11.17 -10.57
CA ASN A 111 14.03 11.97 -9.69
C ASN A 111 13.35 12.32 -8.35
N ILE A 112 12.58 11.38 -7.79
CA ILE A 112 11.90 11.51 -6.51
C ILE A 112 12.77 10.87 -5.42
N PHE A 113 12.96 11.57 -4.31
CA PHE A 113 13.69 11.01 -3.18
C PHE A 113 12.88 9.90 -2.50
N TYR A 114 13.35 8.67 -2.65
CA TYR A 114 12.78 7.47 -2.03
C TYR A 114 13.58 7.07 -0.78
N THR A 115 12.87 6.71 0.29
CA THR A 115 13.47 6.14 1.51
C THR A 115 12.84 4.80 1.87
N SER A 116 13.67 3.84 2.29
CA SER A 116 13.27 2.56 2.87
C SER A 116 13.22 2.57 4.41
N SER A 117 13.63 3.66 5.07
CA SER A 117 13.80 3.70 6.53
C SER A 117 12.54 3.28 7.28
N ALA A 118 11.35 3.62 6.76
CA ALA A 118 10.07 3.20 7.33
C ALA A 118 9.89 1.68 7.33
N THR A 119 10.12 1.02 6.18
CA THR A 119 9.98 -0.44 6.07
C THR A 119 11.08 -1.17 6.82
N ASP A 120 12.30 -0.64 6.81
CA ASP A 120 13.45 -1.23 7.50
C ASP A 120 13.24 -1.22 9.03
N ALA A 121 12.67 -0.13 9.57
CA ALA A 121 12.32 -0.04 10.98
C ALA A 121 11.24 -1.05 11.38
N LEU A 122 10.20 -1.22 10.55
CA LEU A 122 9.13 -2.19 10.82
C LEU A 122 9.67 -3.62 10.77
N GLN A 123 10.48 -3.96 9.76
CA GLN A 123 11.08 -5.28 9.62
C GLN A 123 11.97 -5.63 10.81
N MET A 124 12.77 -4.67 11.30
CA MET A 124 13.61 -4.86 12.49
C MET A 124 12.77 -5.16 13.74
N MET A 125 11.61 -4.51 13.90
CA MET A 125 10.72 -4.76 15.04
C MET A 125 10.04 -6.13 14.95
N GLU A 126 9.60 -6.53 13.76
CA GLU A 126 9.01 -7.85 13.52
C GLU A 126 10.04 -8.97 13.78
N GLN A 127 11.29 -8.79 13.35
CA GLN A 127 12.40 -9.71 13.65
C GLN A 127 12.65 -9.86 15.16
N ASN A 128 12.39 -8.81 15.93
CA ASN A 128 12.45 -8.82 17.40
C ASN A 128 11.14 -9.31 18.05
N SER A 129 10.26 -9.96 17.28
CA SER A 129 8.99 -10.52 17.76
C SER A 129 8.02 -9.50 18.36
N LEU A 130 8.11 -8.22 17.95
CA LEU A 130 7.17 -7.18 18.36
C LEU A 130 5.94 -7.19 17.45
N THR A 131 4.75 -7.19 18.06
CA THR A 131 3.50 -7.03 17.33
C THR A 131 3.30 -5.57 16.95
N ILE A 132 3.56 -5.23 15.70
CA ILE A 132 3.42 -3.86 15.14
C ILE A 132 2.19 -3.67 14.24
N ARG A 133 1.45 -4.75 13.97
CA ARG A 133 0.21 -4.72 13.19
C ARG A 133 -1.01 -4.70 14.14
N ALA A 134 -2.09 -4.08 13.67
CA ALA A 134 -3.39 -4.10 14.32
C ALA A 134 -4.02 -5.50 14.23
N GLY A 135 -5.17 -5.69 14.88
CA GLY A 135 -5.86 -6.99 14.89
C GLY A 135 -6.37 -7.48 13.53
N ASP A 136 -6.26 -6.68 12.48
CA ASP A 136 -6.55 -7.10 11.10
C ASP A 136 -5.33 -7.69 10.38
N GLY A 137 -4.12 -7.58 10.95
CA GLY A 137 -2.89 -8.12 10.38
C GLY A 137 -2.29 -7.28 9.25
N TYR A 138 -2.90 -6.15 8.86
CA TYR A 138 -2.44 -5.32 7.75
C TYR A 138 -2.04 -3.91 8.19
N HIS A 139 -2.93 -3.23 8.91
CA HIS A 139 -2.67 -1.85 9.34
C HIS A 139 -1.67 -1.84 10.49
N TRP A 140 -0.87 -0.78 10.59
CA TRP A 140 0.00 -0.59 11.74
C TRP A 140 -0.84 -0.30 12.98
N ASN A 141 -0.41 -0.83 14.13
CA ASN A 141 -0.90 -0.38 15.42
C ASN A 141 -0.13 0.88 15.87
N GLU A 142 -0.39 1.36 17.07
CA GLU A 142 0.28 2.56 17.62
C GLU A 142 1.80 2.43 17.61
N LEU A 143 2.32 1.25 17.98
CA LEU A 143 3.76 0.98 18.00
C LEU A 143 4.36 0.99 16.58
N GLY A 144 3.68 0.39 15.60
CA GLY A 144 4.11 0.44 14.20
C GLY A 144 4.11 1.86 13.63
N HIS A 145 3.07 2.64 13.92
CA HIS A 145 3.02 4.05 13.54
C HIS A 145 4.14 4.88 14.18
N GLU A 146 4.44 4.64 15.46
CA GLU A 146 5.53 5.33 16.16
C GLU A 146 6.90 5.02 15.53
N ALA A 147 7.14 3.76 15.16
CA ALA A 147 8.38 3.34 14.51
C ALA A 147 8.59 4.03 13.17
N VAL A 148 7.57 4.03 12.31
CA VAL A 148 7.59 4.72 11.02
C VAL A 148 7.84 6.21 11.19
N ALA A 149 7.14 6.85 12.13
CA ALA A 149 7.32 8.28 12.39
C ALA A 149 8.76 8.61 12.81
N LYS A 150 9.36 7.81 13.72
CA LYS A 150 10.76 8.01 14.16
C LYS A 150 11.75 7.83 13.01
N ALA A 151 11.55 6.82 12.16
CA ALA A 151 12.40 6.59 11.01
C ALA A 151 12.35 7.76 10.01
N LEU A 152 11.14 8.18 9.62
CA LEU A 152 10.94 9.28 8.68
C LEU A 152 11.40 10.63 9.24
N MET A 153 11.32 10.84 10.57
CA MET A 153 11.91 12.03 11.20
C MET A 153 13.43 12.08 11.04
N GLY A 154 14.10 10.93 10.99
CA GLY A 154 15.53 10.83 10.69
C GLY A 154 15.82 11.31 9.28
N ASP A 155 15.10 10.75 8.30
CA ASP A 155 15.25 11.08 6.88
C ASP A 155 14.96 12.56 6.63
N LEU A 156 13.86 13.09 7.19
CA LEU A 156 13.46 14.48 7.00
C LEU A 156 14.52 15.45 7.53
N LYS A 157 15.18 15.13 8.66
CA LYS A 157 16.26 15.97 9.21
C LYS A 157 17.51 15.99 8.32
N LEU A 158 17.80 14.90 7.61
CA LEU A 158 18.91 14.85 6.66
C LEU A 158 18.53 15.63 5.40
N PHE A 159 17.34 15.34 4.87
CA PHE A 159 16.81 15.91 3.65
C PHE A 159 16.62 17.43 3.70
N LEU A 160 16.28 18.00 4.87
CA LEU A 160 16.14 19.45 5.07
C LEU A 160 17.46 20.18 5.37
N LYS A 161 18.56 19.45 5.60
CA LYS A 161 19.89 20.04 5.87
C LYS A 161 20.74 20.19 4.61
N GLU A 162 20.33 19.59 3.50
CA GLU A 162 20.87 19.77 2.15
C GLU A 162 20.21 20.96 1.44
#